data_AF-A0A0D2Y981-F1
#
_entry.id   AF-A0A0D2Y981-F1
#
_cell.length_a   1.000
_cell.length_b   1.000
_cell.length_c   1.000
_cell.angle_alpha   90.00
_cell.angle_beta   90.00
_cell.angle_gamma   90.00
#
_symmetry.space_group_name_H-M   'P 1'
#
loop_
_entity.id
_entity.type
_entity.pdbx_description
1 polymer ?
#
loop_
_entity_poly.entity_id
_entity_poly.type
_entity_poly.pdbx_seq_one_letter_code
_entity_poly.pdbx_strand_id
1 'polypeptide(L)'
;MMMLWAWAGVPLGVYNIVKEFNIALRIQPQILTLLSLVTWIQCYYYERKWSVYRSLLVVVPIAAVMGGIQASLIIALRIAKSRSLEWPLILMASLSAALLAAGVLTHYWDIWKHRTVRGISFLFVAIDAAGDVFSLVSVFFQPELDVLGIVIYATEFVLWCGVFACGGYYNLLPWVRKRFGSEGKRVEGEESAGDGVMMNENISSSSVFRTVSGNGEGMRARNAHHGSQDVE
;
A
#
# COMPACT_ATOMS: atom_id res chain seq x y z
N MET A 1 -5.03 5.72 8.98
CA MET A 1 -5.43 5.44 7.59
C MET A 1 -6.19 4.12 7.47
N MET A 2 -5.53 2.95 7.51
CA MET A 2 -6.16 1.66 7.20
C MET A 2 -7.40 1.27 8.04
N MET A 3 -7.49 1.70 9.30
CA MET A 3 -8.68 1.45 10.12
C MET A 3 -9.93 2.17 9.58
N LEU A 4 -9.80 3.38 9.01
CA LEU A 4 -10.93 4.10 8.41
C LEU A 4 -11.49 3.34 7.20
N TRP A 5 -10.59 2.77 6.38
CA TRP A 5 -10.93 1.99 5.20
C TRP A 5 -11.64 0.69 5.58
N ALA A 6 -11.15 0.02 6.63
CA ALA A 6 -11.81 -1.15 7.20
C ALA A 6 -13.24 -0.82 7.65
N TRP A 7 -13.43 0.27 8.38
CA TRP A 7 -14.77 0.69 8.80
C TRP A 7 -15.65 1.19 7.66
N ALA A 8 -15.09 1.73 6.58
CA ALA A 8 -15.85 2.18 5.42
C ALA A 8 -16.42 1.01 4.59
N GLY A 9 -15.69 -0.12 4.54
CA GLY A 9 -16.17 -1.30 3.82
C GLY A 9 -17.37 -1.99 4.48
N VAL A 10 -17.62 -1.74 5.78
CA VAL A 10 -18.82 -2.23 6.47
C VAL A 10 -20.09 -1.64 5.85
N PRO A 11 -20.34 -0.31 5.88
CA PRO A 11 -21.54 0.27 5.31
C PRO A 11 -21.65 0.07 3.80
N LEU A 12 -20.53 0.12 3.07
CA LEU A 12 -20.52 -0.19 1.62
C LEU A 12 -20.98 -1.62 1.34
N GLY A 13 -20.45 -2.59 2.09
CA GLY A 13 -20.83 -3.99 1.95
C GLY A 13 -22.29 -4.23 2.28
N VAL A 14 -22.81 -3.59 3.34
CA VAL A 14 -24.25 -3.67 3.67
C VAL A 14 -25.09 -3.09 2.53
N TYR A 15 -24.73 -1.91 2.02
CA TYR A 15 -25.42 -1.25 0.91
C TYR A 15 -25.51 -2.17 -0.31
N ASN A 16 -24.37 -2.71 -0.75
CA ASN A 16 -24.28 -3.57 -1.94
C ASN A 16 -25.03 -4.90 -1.79
N ILE A 17 -25.05 -5.47 -0.57
CA ILE A 17 -25.78 -6.71 -0.30
C ILE A 17 -27.30 -6.48 -0.29
N VAL A 18 -27.77 -5.36 0.27
CA VAL A 18 -29.22 -5.08 0.39
C VAL A 18 -29.82 -4.55 -0.92
N LYS A 19 -29.03 -3.81 -1.71
CA LYS A 19 -29.38 -3.42 -3.09
C LYS A 19 -29.21 -4.55 -4.10
N GLU A 20 -28.72 -5.71 -3.65
CA GLU A 20 -28.59 -6.92 -4.45
C GLU A 20 -27.73 -6.76 -5.71
N PHE A 21 -26.72 -5.89 -5.67
CA PHE A 21 -25.79 -5.69 -6.77
C PHE A 21 -25.06 -6.97 -7.19
N ASN A 22 -24.42 -6.93 -8.36
CA ASN A 22 -23.60 -8.03 -8.87
C ASN A 22 -22.64 -8.59 -7.81
N ILE A 23 -22.37 -9.89 -7.87
CA ILE A 23 -21.54 -10.57 -6.87
C ILE A 23 -20.16 -9.92 -6.69
N ALA A 24 -19.59 -9.37 -7.78
CA ALA A 24 -18.34 -8.62 -7.76
C ALA A 24 -18.42 -7.38 -6.84
N LEU A 25 -19.48 -6.57 -6.98
CA LEU A 25 -19.72 -5.38 -6.16
C LEU A 25 -19.98 -5.73 -4.69
N ARG A 26 -20.52 -6.92 -4.39
CA ARG A 26 -20.70 -7.38 -3.00
C ARG A 26 -19.39 -7.82 -2.36
N ILE A 27 -18.51 -8.44 -3.13
CA ILE A 27 -17.23 -8.99 -2.64
C ILE A 27 -16.18 -7.90 -2.46
N GLN A 28 -16.15 -6.88 -3.34
CA GLN A 28 -15.14 -5.82 -3.32
C GLN A 28 -15.00 -5.12 -1.96
N PRO A 29 -16.07 -4.64 -1.29
CA PRO A 29 -15.96 -4.03 0.04
C PRO A 29 -15.47 -4.98 1.13
N GLN A 30 -15.72 -6.29 0.99
CA GLN A 30 -15.25 -7.30 1.94
C GLN A 30 -13.75 -7.50 1.81
N ILE A 31 -13.25 -7.57 0.57
CA ILE A 31 -11.82 -7.62 0.28
C ILE A 31 -11.14 -6.35 0.80
N LEU A 32 -11.71 -5.18 0.53
CA LEU A 32 -11.19 -3.90 1.02
C LEU A 32 -11.08 -3.89 2.55
N THR A 33 -12.14 -4.33 3.23
CA THR A 33 -12.19 -4.38 4.70
C THR A 33 -11.11 -5.32 5.24
N LEU A 34 -11.01 -6.52 4.68
CA LEU A 34 -10.06 -7.54 5.11
C LEU A 34 -8.62 -7.09 4.87
N LEU A 35 -8.29 -6.62 3.66
CA LEU A 35 -6.95 -6.15 3.34
C LEU A 35 -6.56 -4.93 4.18
N SER A 36 -7.50 -4.02 4.44
CA SER A 36 -7.26 -2.86 5.31
C SER A 36 -6.99 -3.29 6.75
N LEU A 37 -7.73 -4.27 7.27
CA LEU A 37 -7.54 -4.78 8.62
C LEU A 37 -6.21 -5.57 8.77
N VAL A 38 -5.88 -6.38 7.75
CA VAL A 38 -4.61 -7.13 7.68
C VAL A 38 -3.42 -6.17 7.61
N THR A 39 -3.48 -5.18 6.72
CA THR A 39 -2.40 -4.18 6.59
C THR A 39 -2.25 -3.36 7.86
N TRP A 40 -3.36 -2.99 8.51
CA TRP A 40 -3.33 -2.30 9.80
C TRP A 40 -2.58 -3.11 10.86
N ILE A 41 -2.90 -4.40 11.03
CA ILE A 41 -2.21 -5.22 12.03
C ILE A 41 -0.76 -5.56 11.62
N GLN A 42 -0.48 -5.63 10.32
CA GLN A 42 0.89 -5.78 9.81
C GLN A 42 1.77 -4.58 10.19
N CYS A 43 1.24 -3.35 10.14
CA CYS A 43 1.98 -2.18 10.63
C CYS A 43 2.39 -2.36 12.11
N TYR A 44 1.51 -2.87 12.97
CA TYR A 44 1.85 -3.15 14.37
C TYR A 44 2.87 -4.29 14.52
N TYR A 45 2.77 -5.33 13.70
CA TYR A 45 3.72 -6.45 13.69
C TYR A 45 5.14 -5.97 13.31
N TYR A 46 5.28 -5.23 12.21
CA TYR A 46 6.58 -4.81 11.69
C TYR A 46 7.18 -3.62 12.46
N GLU A 47 6.39 -2.61 12.84
CA GLU A 47 6.94 -1.41 13.51
C GLU A 47 7.15 -1.62 15.01
N ARG A 48 6.22 -2.31 15.69
CA ARG A 48 6.26 -2.50 17.15
C ARG A 48 6.78 -3.86 17.58
N LYS A 49 7.23 -4.72 16.63
CA LYS A 49 7.72 -6.09 16.86
C LYS A 49 6.76 -6.95 17.68
N TRP A 50 5.46 -6.80 17.48
CA TRP A 50 4.47 -7.65 18.14
C TRP A 50 4.60 -9.09 17.66
N SER A 51 4.33 -10.08 18.51
CA SER A 51 4.27 -11.47 18.05
C SER A 51 3.00 -11.71 17.23
N VAL A 52 3.08 -12.62 16.25
CA VAL A 52 1.93 -12.98 15.39
C VAL A 52 0.70 -13.36 16.22
N TYR A 53 0.90 -14.04 17.35
CA TYR A 53 -0.16 -14.42 18.27
C TYR A 53 -0.87 -13.21 18.89
N ARG A 54 -0.12 -12.20 19.37
CA ARG A 54 -0.72 -10.98 19.94
C ARG A 54 -1.48 -10.19 18.87
N SER A 55 -0.93 -10.13 17.66
CA SER A 55 -1.60 -9.50 16.52
C SER A 55 -2.92 -10.20 16.18
N LEU A 56 -2.92 -11.53 16.13
CA LEU A 56 -4.12 -12.31 15.85
C LEU A 56 -5.19 -12.15 16.94
N LEU A 57 -4.78 -12.15 18.22
CA LEU A 57 -5.67 -11.99 19.37
C LEU A 57 -6.38 -10.63 19.36
N VAL A 58 -5.78 -9.60 18.76
CA VAL A 58 -6.42 -8.29 18.58
C VAL A 58 -7.27 -8.24 17.31
N VAL A 59 -6.78 -8.78 16.19
CA VAL A 59 -7.46 -8.62 14.90
C VAL A 59 -8.72 -9.45 14.78
N VAL A 60 -8.72 -10.68 15.32
CA VAL A 60 -9.87 -11.60 15.26
C VAL A 60 -11.12 -11.03 15.95
N PRO A 61 -11.07 -10.54 17.20
CA PRO A 61 -12.27 -9.97 17.82
C PRO A 61 -12.75 -8.71 17.11
N ILE A 62 -11.85 -7.86 16.59
CA ILE A 62 -12.24 -6.69 15.79
C ILE A 62 -12.98 -7.13 14.53
N ALA A 63 -12.42 -8.09 13.79
CA ALA A 63 -13.06 -8.65 12.59
C ALA A 63 -14.43 -9.27 12.91
N ALA A 64 -14.53 -10.00 14.01
CA ALA A 64 -15.79 -10.60 14.46
C ALA A 64 -16.85 -9.54 14.81
N VAL A 65 -16.46 -8.46 15.50
CA VAL A 65 -17.35 -7.34 15.80
C VAL A 65 -17.80 -6.63 14.52
N MET A 66 -16.88 -6.36 13.59
CA MET A 66 -17.22 -5.72 12.31
C MET A 66 -18.16 -6.59 11.47
N GLY A 67 -17.89 -7.89 11.38
CA GLY A 67 -18.77 -8.85 10.70
C GLY A 67 -20.13 -8.99 11.37
N GLY A 68 -20.17 -8.98 12.71
CA GLY A 68 -21.40 -8.99 13.49
C GLY A 68 -22.24 -7.73 13.24
N ILE A 69 -21.63 -6.55 13.31
CA ILE A 69 -22.28 -5.27 12.99
C ILE A 69 -22.82 -5.28 11.56
N GLN A 70 -22.02 -5.74 10.60
CA GLN A 70 -22.45 -5.85 9.20
C GLN A 70 -23.67 -6.77 9.05
N ALA A 71 -23.65 -7.96 9.65
CA ALA A 71 -24.76 -8.89 9.61
C ALA A 71 -26.02 -8.32 10.26
N SER A 72 -25.90 -7.68 11.43
CA SER A 72 -27.01 -7.01 12.10
C SER A 72 -27.61 -5.89 11.24
N LEU A 73 -26.77 -5.06 10.61
CA LEU A 73 -27.21 -3.99 9.72
C LEU A 73 -27.87 -4.52 8.45
N ILE A 74 -27.39 -5.63 7.87
CA ILE A 74 -28.06 -6.28 6.73
C ILE A 74 -29.48 -6.70 7.11
N ILE A 75 -29.65 -7.36 8.27
CA ILE A 75 -30.98 -7.78 8.74
C ILE A 75 -31.88 -6.56 8.98
N ALA A 76 -31.36 -5.54 9.69
CA ALA A 76 -32.11 -4.32 9.98
C ALA A 76 -32.55 -3.58 8.71
N LEU A 77 -31.66 -3.42 7.72
CA LEU A 77 -31.97 -2.77 6.46
C LEU A 77 -32.90 -3.59 5.56
N ARG A 78 -32.83 -4.93 5.60
CA ARG A 78 -33.81 -5.77 4.91
C ARG A 78 -35.22 -5.56 5.47
N ILE A 79 -35.35 -5.40 6.79
CA ILE A 79 -36.62 -5.07 7.44
C ILE A 79 -37.07 -3.64 7.09
N ALA A 80 -36.14 -2.68 6.99
CA ALA A 80 -36.48 -1.33 6.56
C ALA A 80 -36.94 -1.29 5.09
N LYS A 81 -36.29 -2.06 4.21
CA LYS A 81 -36.65 -2.20 2.79
C LYS A 81 -38.04 -2.81 2.62
N SER A 82 -38.41 -3.80 3.43
CA SER A 82 -39.78 -4.38 3.39
C SER A 82 -40.87 -3.40 3.85
N ARG A 83 -40.49 -2.34 4.57
CA ARG A 83 -41.37 -1.21 4.93
C ARG A 83 -41.25 -0.03 3.96
N SER A 84 -40.68 -0.24 2.77
CA SER A 84 -40.45 0.78 1.74
C SER A 84 -39.71 2.03 2.24
N LEU A 85 -38.82 1.88 3.23
CA LEU A 85 -37.99 2.97 3.74
C LEU A 85 -36.63 2.97 3.05
N GLU A 86 -36.38 3.97 2.19
CA GLU A 86 -35.14 4.07 1.42
C GLU A 86 -34.04 4.89 2.14
N TRP A 87 -34.43 5.79 3.05
CA TRP A 87 -33.52 6.68 3.78
C TRP A 87 -32.36 5.96 4.50
N PRO A 88 -32.58 4.79 5.14
CA PRO A 88 -31.50 4.03 5.76
C PRO A 88 -30.44 3.54 4.76
N LEU A 89 -30.84 3.20 3.52
CA LEU A 89 -29.89 2.81 2.47
C LEU A 89 -29.05 4.00 2.02
N ILE A 90 -29.69 5.15 1.83
CA ILE A 90 -29.01 6.41 1.47
C ILE A 90 -28.00 6.80 2.55
N LEU A 91 -28.35 6.68 3.83
CA LEU A 91 -27.44 6.92 4.95
C LEU A 91 -26.21 6.01 4.91
N MET A 92 -26.39 4.73 4.62
CA MET A 92 -25.26 3.80 4.53
C MET A 92 -24.35 4.11 3.35
N ALA A 93 -24.95 4.43 2.21
CA ALA A 93 -24.23 4.81 0.99
C ALA A 93 -23.41 6.10 1.23
N SER A 94 -24.03 7.13 1.82
CA SER A 94 -23.37 8.39 2.14
C SER A 94 -22.30 8.28 3.23
N LEU A 95 -22.56 7.49 4.29
CA LEU A 95 -21.57 7.20 5.33
C LEU A 95 -20.33 6.49 4.75
N SER A 96 -20.55 5.52 3.87
CA SER A 96 -19.48 4.83 3.16
C SER A 96 -18.65 5.80 2.33
N ALA A 97 -19.30 6.58 1.47
CA ALA A 97 -18.61 7.55 0.61
C ALA A 97 -17.80 8.57 1.42
N ALA A 98 -18.33 9.05 2.54
CA ALA A 98 -17.64 9.97 3.43
C ALA A 98 -16.40 9.32 4.08
N LEU A 99 -16.51 8.07 4.54
CA LEU A 99 -15.39 7.35 5.15
C LEU A 99 -14.31 6.98 4.12
N LEU A 100 -14.68 6.60 2.90
CA LEU A 100 -13.76 6.33 1.79
C LEU A 100 -13.06 7.61 1.37
N ALA A 101 -13.79 8.70 1.18
CA ALA A 101 -13.21 10.01 0.87
C ALA A 101 -12.27 10.49 1.98
N ALA A 102 -12.63 10.33 3.25
CA ALA A 102 -11.74 10.64 4.37
C ALA A 102 -10.48 9.76 4.35
N GLY A 103 -10.63 8.47 4.02
CA GLY A 103 -9.53 7.55 3.80
C GLY A 103 -8.56 8.04 2.72
N VAL A 104 -9.07 8.41 1.56
CA VAL A 104 -8.27 8.94 0.44
C VAL A 104 -7.66 10.30 0.77
N LEU A 105 -8.37 11.16 1.50
CA LEU A 105 -7.87 12.48 1.89
C LEU A 105 -6.59 12.38 2.74
N THR A 106 -6.44 11.32 3.55
CA THR A 106 -5.19 11.09 4.27
C THR A 106 -4.00 10.88 3.33
N HIS A 107 -4.20 10.26 2.17
CA HIS A 107 -3.14 10.15 1.14
C HIS A 107 -2.79 11.50 0.53
N TYR A 108 -3.79 12.35 0.23
CA TYR A 108 -3.53 13.72 -0.25
C TYR A 108 -2.75 14.54 0.76
N TRP A 109 -3.10 14.43 2.04
CA TRP A 109 -2.41 15.13 3.12
C TRP A 109 -0.95 14.67 3.25
N ASP A 110 -0.70 13.37 3.18
CA ASP A 110 0.67 12.82 3.24
C ASP A 110 1.51 13.27 2.04
N ILE A 111 0.95 13.28 0.82
CA ILE A 111 1.64 13.81 -0.36
C ILE A 111 1.99 15.29 -0.17
N TRP A 112 1.04 16.08 0.33
CA TRP A 112 1.22 17.52 0.52
C TRP A 112 2.30 17.82 1.59
N LYS A 113 2.26 17.11 2.71
CA LYS A 113 3.17 17.34 3.84
C LYS A 113 4.59 16.80 3.59
N HIS A 114 4.72 15.61 3.01
CA HIS A 114 6.02 14.96 2.90
C HIS A 114 6.79 15.30 1.62
N ARG A 115 6.17 15.99 0.64
CA ARG A 115 6.79 16.49 -0.61
C ARG A 115 7.66 15.46 -1.36
N THR A 116 7.53 14.18 -1.02
CA THR A 116 8.33 13.05 -1.48
C THR A 116 7.43 11.83 -1.53
N VAL A 117 7.53 11.07 -2.62
CA VAL A 117 6.61 9.97 -2.96
C VAL A 117 6.96 8.66 -2.23
N ARG A 118 7.54 8.77 -1.03
CA ARG A 118 7.95 7.60 -0.23
C ARG A 118 6.81 7.19 0.69
N GLY A 119 5.91 6.36 0.17
CA GLY A 119 4.91 5.69 1.02
C GLY A 119 3.64 5.23 0.32
N ILE A 120 3.32 5.76 -0.86
CA ILE A 120 2.12 5.36 -1.61
C ILE A 120 2.51 4.39 -2.71
N SER A 121 2.02 3.16 -2.61
CA SER A 121 2.17 2.17 -3.68
C SER A 121 1.29 2.59 -4.85
N PHE A 122 1.89 3.11 -5.92
CA PHE A 122 1.18 3.40 -7.17
C PHE A 122 0.37 2.21 -7.69
N LEU A 123 0.83 0.99 -7.41
CA LEU A 123 0.10 -0.23 -7.74
C LEU A 123 -1.21 -0.35 -6.96
N PHE A 124 -1.23 0.01 -5.68
CA PHE A 124 -2.45 -0.01 -4.85
C PHE A 124 -3.47 1.01 -5.37
N VAL A 125 -3.01 2.24 -5.64
CA VAL A 125 -3.83 3.32 -6.22
C VAL A 125 -4.44 2.88 -7.56
N ALA A 126 -3.65 2.24 -8.41
CA ALA A 126 -4.11 1.77 -9.71
C ALA A 126 -5.12 0.62 -9.59
N ILE A 127 -4.92 -0.31 -8.65
CA ILE A 127 -5.86 -1.41 -8.39
C ILE A 127 -7.19 -0.86 -7.90
N ASP A 128 -7.20 0.11 -6.99
CA ASP A 128 -8.45 0.68 -6.47
C ASP A 128 -9.18 1.50 -7.55
N ALA A 129 -8.46 2.33 -8.30
CA ALA A 129 -9.03 3.05 -9.46
C ALA A 129 -9.59 2.09 -10.52
N ALA A 130 -8.93 0.96 -10.78
CA ALA A 130 -9.44 -0.07 -11.67
C ALA A 130 -10.70 -0.73 -11.09
N GLY A 131 -10.73 -0.98 -9.78
CA GLY A 131 -11.90 -1.46 -9.06
C GLY A 131 -13.12 -0.56 -9.24
N ASP A 132 -12.94 0.76 -9.17
CA ASP A 132 -14.03 1.73 -9.40
C ASP A 132 -14.52 1.72 -10.84
N VAL A 133 -13.62 1.60 -11.82
CA VAL A 133 -14.01 1.48 -13.24
C VAL A 133 -14.83 0.21 -13.46
N PHE A 134 -14.37 -0.94 -12.94
CA PHE A 134 -15.14 -2.19 -13.05
C PHE A 134 -16.47 -2.11 -12.30
N SER A 135 -16.52 -1.40 -11.17
CA SER A 135 -17.74 -1.18 -10.41
C SER A 135 -18.75 -0.33 -11.18
N LEU A 136 -18.30 0.79 -11.77
CA LEU A 136 -19.13 1.65 -12.62
C LEU A 136 -19.68 0.89 -13.81
N VAL A 137 -18.82 0.18 -14.55
CA VAL A 137 -19.25 -0.67 -15.66
C VAL A 137 -20.30 -1.67 -15.18
N SER A 138 -20.07 -2.34 -14.04
CA SER A 138 -21.02 -3.30 -13.48
C SER A 138 -22.39 -2.70 -13.15
N VAL A 139 -22.44 -1.44 -12.68
CA VAL A 139 -23.70 -0.72 -12.40
C VAL A 139 -24.39 -0.27 -13.70
N PHE A 140 -23.63 0.18 -14.71
CA PHE A 140 -24.22 0.56 -16.02
C PHE A 140 -24.86 -0.62 -16.76
N PHE A 141 -24.32 -1.82 -16.59
CA PHE A 141 -24.87 -3.04 -17.21
C PHE A 141 -25.97 -3.72 -16.38
N GLN A 142 -26.37 -3.15 -15.23
CA GLN A 142 -27.50 -3.68 -14.47
C GLN A 142 -28.85 -3.30 -15.11
N PRO A 143 -29.87 -4.16 -14.98
CA PRO A 143 -31.22 -3.87 -15.48
C PRO A 143 -31.86 -2.64 -14.84
N GLU A 144 -31.51 -2.36 -13.57
CA GLU A 144 -31.95 -1.19 -12.83
C GLU A 144 -30.74 -0.27 -12.59
N LEU A 145 -30.82 0.96 -13.10
CA LEU A 145 -29.77 1.96 -12.90
C LEU A 145 -29.88 2.59 -11.51
N ASP A 146 -29.00 2.20 -10.60
CA ASP A 146 -28.91 2.79 -9.26
C ASP A 146 -27.99 4.03 -9.26
N VAL A 147 -28.60 5.21 -9.29
CA VAL A 147 -27.90 6.50 -9.32
C VAL A 147 -26.97 6.68 -8.12
N LEU A 148 -27.35 6.17 -6.95
CA LEU A 148 -26.53 6.23 -5.74
C LEU A 148 -25.22 5.46 -5.91
N GLY A 149 -25.27 4.23 -6.42
CA GLY A 149 -24.09 3.44 -6.76
C GLY A 149 -23.19 4.14 -7.78
N ILE A 150 -23.77 4.71 -8.83
CA ILE A 150 -23.01 5.48 -9.84
C ILE A 150 -22.28 6.66 -9.19
N VAL A 151 -22.97 7.45 -8.37
CA VAL A 151 -22.38 8.64 -7.72
C VAL A 151 -21.23 8.26 -6.80
N ILE A 152 -21.38 7.20 -6.01
CA ILE A 152 -20.36 6.75 -5.06
C ILE A 152 -19.10 6.31 -5.81
N TYR A 153 -19.25 5.37 -6.74
CA TYR A 153 -18.11 4.84 -7.49
C TYR A 153 -17.47 5.86 -8.43
N ALA A 154 -18.26 6.78 -9.01
CA ALA A 154 -17.71 7.86 -9.83
C ALA A 154 -16.91 8.85 -8.98
N THR A 155 -17.39 9.17 -7.78
CA THR A 155 -16.68 10.08 -6.86
C THR A 155 -15.37 9.45 -6.40
N GLU A 156 -15.38 8.16 -6.05
CA GLU A 156 -14.18 7.40 -5.68
C GLU A 156 -13.18 7.34 -6.82
N PHE A 157 -13.63 7.04 -8.03
CA PHE A 157 -12.78 7.03 -9.22
C PHE A 157 -12.09 8.37 -9.44
N VAL A 158 -12.83 9.49 -9.36
CA VAL A 158 -12.28 10.84 -9.52
C VAL A 158 -11.25 11.15 -8.43
N LEU A 159 -11.56 10.80 -7.18
CA LEU A 159 -10.63 10.98 -6.06
C LEU A 159 -9.32 10.22 -6.30
N TRP A 160 -9.40 8.99 -6.79
CA TRP A 160 -8.24 8.17 -7.11
C TRP A 160 -7.44 8.66 -8.31
N CYS A 161 -8.11 9.10 -9.38
CA CYS A 161 -7.45 9.77 -10.50
C CYS A 161 -6.66 10.99 -10.04
N GLY A 162 -7.19 11.78 -9.12
CA GLY A 162 -6.48 12.92 -8.56
C GLY A 162 -5.25 12.50 -7.73
N VAL A 163 -5.33 11.44 -6.91
CA VAL A 163 -4.16 10.92 -6.17
C VAL A 163 -3.11 10.41 -7.15
N PHE A 164 -3.53 9.66 -8.16
CA PHE A 164 -2.64 9.12 -9.19
C PHE A 164 -1.96 10.25 -9.98
N ALA A 165 -2.69 11.31 -10.36
CA ALA A 165 -2.15 12.47 -11.04
C ALA A 165 -1.18 13.27 -10.15
N CYS A 166 -1.54 13.54 -8.90
CA CYS A 166 -0.67 14.23 -7.96
C CYS A 166 0.61 13.42 -7.68
N GLY A 167 0.47 12.13 -7.36
CA GLY A 167 1.61 11.24 -7.13
C GLY A 167 2.49 11.11 -8.38
N GLY A 168 1.87 10.93 -9.55
CA GLY A 168 2.55 10.86 -10.84
C GLY A 168 3.33 12.13 -11.15
N TYR A 169 2.73 13.31 -10.96
CA TYR A 169 3.41 14.60 -11.14
C TYR A 169 4.64 14.73 -10.24
N TYR A 170 4.52 14.41 -8.94
CA TYR A 170 5.65 14.49 -8.00
C TYR A 170 6.72 13.41 -8.20
N ASN A 171 6.40 12.27 -8.84
CA ASN A 171 7.37 11.23 -9.18
C ASN A 171 8.04 11.45 -10.55
N LEU A 172 7.27 11.98 -11.51
CA LEU A 172 7.74 12.30 -12.86
C LEU A 172 8.67 13.53 -12.84
N LEU A 173 8.37 14.56 -12.06
CA LEU A 173 9.19 15.77 -11.96
C LEU A 173 10.68 15.51 -11.56
N PRO A 174 10.99 14.70 -10.52
CA PRO A 174 12.37 14.33 -10.22
C PRO A 174 12.97 13.34 -11.21
N TRP A 175 12.19 12.46 -11.83
CA TRP A 175 12.70 11.56 -12.89
C TRP A 175 13.09 12.34 -14.16
N VAL A 176 12.26 13.29 -14.59
CA VAL A 176 12.53 14.21 -15.69
C VAL A 176 13.72 15.10 -15.35
N ARG A 177 13.79 15.68 -14.14
CA ARG A 177 14.98 16.45 -13.70
C ARG A 177 16.25 15.59 -13.64
N LYS A 178 16.17 14.31 -13.28
CA LYS A 178 17.33 13.41 -13.29
C LYS A 178 17.76 13.03 -14.71
N ARG A 179 16.80 12.88 -15.63
CA ARG A 179 17.06 12.53 -17.03
C ARG A 179 17.62 13.73 -17.82
N PHE A 180 17.00 14.90 -17.70
CA PHE A 180 17.45 16.13 -18.37
C PHE A 180 18.59 16.86 -17.63
N GLY A 181 18.71 16.69 -16.31
CA GLY A 181 19.84 17.24 -15.53
C GLY A 181 21.12 16.42 -15.61
N SER A 182 21.06 15.17 -16.10
CA SER A 182 22.26 14.38 -16.40
C SER A 182 22.78 14.60 -17.83
N GLU A 183 21.97 15.18 -18.73
CA GLU A 183 22.43 15.65 -20.05
C GLU A 183 23.04 17.06 -19.98
N GLY A 184 22.61 17.91 -19.03
CA GLY A 184 23.14 19.27 -18.86
C GLY A 184 24.48 19.40 -18.12
N LYS A 185 25.12 18.30 -17.68
CA LYS A 185 26.40 18.32 -16.96
C LYS A 185 27.55 17.65 -17.73
N ARG A 186 27.46 17.62 -19.05
CA ARG A 186 28.50 17.08 -19.95
C ARG A 186 29.01 18.07 -21.00
N VAL A 187 28.62 19.34 -20.97
CA VAL A 187 28.99 20.33 -22.02
C VAL A 187 29.56 21.65 -21.49
N GLU A 188 29.73 21.84 -20.17
CA GLU A 188 30.44 23.03 -19.65
C GLU A 188 31.65 22.61 -18.82
N GLY A 189 32.84 22.67 -19.44
CA GLY A 189 34.10 22.56 -18.70
C GLY A 189 35.31 21.96 -19.44
N GLU A 190 35.50 22.20 -20.74
CA GLU A 190 36.82 22.08 -21.37
C GLU A 190 37.32 23.48 -21.75
N GLU A 191 38.21 24.04 -20.91
CA GLU A 191 39.40 24.83 -21.23
C GLU A 191 39.88 25.66 -20.02
N SER A 192 40.60 25.01 -19.10
CA SER A 192 41.90 25.52 -18.62
C SER A 192 42.51 24.60 -17.57
N ALA A 193 43.61 23.99 -18.01
CA ALA A 193 44.71 23.32 -17.35
C ALA A 193 44.82 23.39 -15.80
N GLY A 194 45.13 22.23 -15.20
CA GLY A 194 45.92 22.20 -13.97
C GLY A 194 45.75 21.00 -13.04
N ASP A 195 46.26 19.84 -13.47
CA ASP A 195 46.90 18.82 -12.62
C ASP A 195 46.04 17.84 -11.76
N GLY A 196 46.45 16.57 -11.76
CA GLY A 196 46.08 15.62 -10.70
C GLY A 196 45.28 14.34 -11.04
N VAL A 197 45.85 13.45 -11.87
CA VAL A 197 45.75 11.97 -11.77
C VAL A 197 44.38 11.29 -12.03
N MET A 198 44.30 10.67 -13.22
CA MET A 198 43.36 9.59 -13.56
C MET A 198 43.72 8.28 -12.84
N MET A 199 42.71 7.52 -12.40
CA MET A 199 42.63 6.08 -12.66
C MET A 199 41.18 5.60 -12.52
N ASN A 200 40.57 5.37 -13.68
CA ASN A 200 39.30 4.71 -13.90
C ASN A 200 39.59 3.24 -14.17
N GLU A 201 39.27 2.34 -13.24
CA GLU A 201 39.21 0.90 -13.52
C GLU A 201 37.77 0.40 -13.35
N ASN A 202 37.00 0.60 -14.42
CA ASN A 202 35.87 -0.27 -14.73
C ASN A 202 36.41 -1.64 -15.17
N ILE A 203 36.58 -2.56 -14.22
CA ILE A 203 36.78 -3.97 -14.55
C ILE A 203 35.42 -4.67 -14.56
N SER A 204 34.86 -4.73 -15.77
CA SER A 204 33.92 -5.76 -16.19
C SER A 204 34.67 -7.10 -16.27
N SER A 205 34.25 -8.12 -15.52
CA SER A 205 34.34 -9.52 -15.95
C SER A 205 33.60 -10.48 -15.01
N SER A 206 32.64 -11.19 -15.60
CA SER A 206 32.13 -12.48 -15.19
C SER A 206 33.23 -13.55 -15.12
N SER A 207 33.34 -14.29 -14.02
CA SER A 207 33.77 -15.70 -14.01
C SER A 207 33.35 -16.33 -12.67
N VAL A 208 32.30 -17.14 -12.61
CA VAL A 208 32.33 -18.60 -12.91
C VAL A 208 33.26 -19.33 -11.94
N PHE A 209 32.63 -20.03 -10.98
CA PHE A 209 33.12 -21.21 -10.24
C PHE A 209 34.60 -21.29 -9.83
N ARG A 210 34.86 -21.30 -8.52
CA ARG A 210 35.85 -22.21 -7.92
C ARG A 210 35.45 -22.64 -6.51
N THR A 211 35.07 -23.91 -6.39
CA THR A 211 35.09 -24.73 -5.17
C THR A 211 36.05 -25.89 -5.43
N VAL A 212 37.09 -26.05 -4.60
CA VAL A 212 37.91 -27.27 -4.34
C VAL A 212 38.69 -26.92 -3.05
N SER A 213 38.45 -27.45 -1.85
CA SER A 213 38.63 -28.82 -1.32
C SER A 213 40.06 -29.38 -1.40
N GLY A 214 40.73 -29.50 -0.25
CA GLY A 214 41.55 -30.69 0.06
C GLY A 214 43.08 -30.53 0.08
N ASN A 215 43.66 -31.16 1.12
CA ASN A 215 45.06 -31.42 1.46
C ASN A 215 45.94 -30.23 1.88
N GLY A 216 46.58 -30.19 3.05
CA GLY A 216 46.98 -31.26 3.96
C GLY A 216 48.49 -31.40 3.91
N GLU A 217 49.20 -30.61 4.72
CA GLU A 217 50.64 -30.67 5.07
C GLU A 217 50.94 -29.35 5.83
N GLY A 218 51.65 -29.25 6.94
CA GLY A 218 52.41 -30.19 7.73
C GLY A 218 52.67 -29.57 9.11
N MET A 219 52.92 -30.44 10.06
CA MET A 219 53.11 -30.22 11.49
C MET A 219 54.57 -29.79 11.80
N ARG A 220 54.77 -29.13 12.96
CA ARG A 220 56.03 -28.74 13.65
C ARG A 220 56.52 -27.30 13.33
N ALA A 221 57.04 -26.52 14.27
CA ALA A 221 57.77 -26.87 15.48
C ALA A 221 57.60 -25.84 16.61
N ARG A 222 57.67 -26.36 17.85
CA ARG A 222 57.98 -25.61 19.07
C ARG A 222 59.42 -25.09 19.00
N ASN A 223 59.68 -23.87 19.45
CA ASN A 223 60.82 -23.61 20.33
C ASN A 223 60.60 -22.38 21.21
N ALA A 224 61.05 -22.53 22.45
CA ALA A 224 60.92 -21.62 23.58
C ALA A 224 62.05 -20.59 23.64
N HIS A 225 61.78 -19.45 24.28
CA HIS A 225 62.63 -18.77 25.29
C HIS A 225 61.88 -17.49 25.73
N HIS A 226 61.35 -17.39 26.95
CA HIS A 226 61.99 -17.07 28.25
C HIS A 226 62.30 -15.58 28.43
N GLY A 227 61.74 -14.99 29.49
CA GLY A 227 62.13 -13.70 30.06
C GLY A 227 60.95 -12.93 30.69
N SER A 228 60.57 -13.26 31.94
CA SER A 228 60.73 -12.40 33.14
C SER A 228 59.62 -11.34 33.28
N GLN A 229 58.71 -11.43 34.26
CA GLN A 229 58.67 -10.70 35.55
C GLN A 229 57.17 -10.45 35.80
N ASP A 230 56.55 -10.34 36.97
CA ASP A 230 56.86 -10.43 38.39
C ASP A 230 55.47 -10.37 39.10
N VAL A 231 55.48 -10.58 40.41
CA VAL A 231 54.55 -10.04 41.44
C VAL A 231 53.43 -10.97 41.98
N GLU A 232 53.69 -11.34 43.25
CA GLU A 232 52.86 -11.80 44.38
C GLU A 232 52.23 -13.20 44.40
#